data_AF-A0A7V9HLJ0-F1
#
_entry.id   AF-A0A7V9HLJ0-F1
#
_cell.length_a   1.000
_cell.length_b   1.000
_cell.length_c   1.000
_cell.angle_alpha   90.00
_cell.angle_beta   90.00
_cell.angle_gamma   90.00
#
_symmetry.space_group_name_H-M   'P 1'
#
loop_
_entity.id
_entity.type
_entity.pdbx_description
1 polymer ?
#
loop_
_entity_poly.entity_id
_entity_poly.type
_entity_poly.pdbx_seq_one_letter_code
_entity_poly.pdbx_strand_id
1 'polypeptide(L)'
;MWRLIEPGTPPPASRLRVLARLAAAGVPCGVNMAPILPGLTDTDAAIVAVAAARDHRATSFWAAPLRLAPLVKEHYFEIVARQFPELLRRYQCSYPGADAPAAYREQLRARIAAIKTHYDFGDSASRDLEVKVEPRQPARQRPDERQLALPL
;
A
#
# COMPACT_ATOMS: atom_id res chain seq x y z
N MET A 1 12.45 -7.61 -4.91
CA MET A 1 12.14 -6.32 -4.24
C MET A 1 11.47 -6.49 -2.87
N TRP A 2 10.34 -7.21 -2.74
CA TRP A 2 9.64 -7.40 -1.44
C TRP A 2 10.55 -7.75 -0.25
N ARG A 3 11.43 -8.76 -0.39
CA ARG A 3 12.36 -9.20 0.69
C ARG A 3 13.24 -8.09 1.25
N LEU A 4 13.57 -7.10 0.41
CA LEU A 4 14.46 -6.01 0.76
C LEU A 4 13.73 -4.89 1.51
N ILE A 5 12.48 -4.63 1.13
CA ILE A 5 11.70 -3.48 1.63
C ILE A 5 10.82 -3.87 2.82
N GLU A 6 10.33 -5.10 2.86
CA GLU A 6 9.42 -5.58 3.90
C GLU A 6 9.93 -6.90 4.52
N PRO A 7 11.15 -6.93 5.09
CA PRO A 7 11.67 -8.13 5.72
C PRO A 7 10.74 -8.58 6.86
N GLY A 8 10.42 -9.89 6.90
CA GLY A 8 9.53 -10.47 7.91
C GLY A 8 8.04 -10.50 7.53
N THR A 9 7.64 -9.87 6.43
CA THR A 9 6.26 -9.98 5.95
C THR A 9 6.05 -11.25 5.11
N PRO A 10 4.81 -11.79 5.02
CA PRO A 10 4.54 -12.97 4.19
C PRO A 10 4.91 -12.74 2.72
N PRO A 11 5.40 -13.78 2.01
CA PRO A 11 5.66 -13.70 0.56
C PRO A 11 4.38 -13.33 -0.22
N PRO A 12 4.50 -12.64 -1.37
CA PRO A 12 3.36 -12.25 -2.20
C PRO A 12 2.39 -13.40 -2.52
N ALA A 13 2.92 -14.58 -2.87
CA ALA A 13 2.11 -15.76 -3.17
C ALA A 13 1.27 -16.24 -1.97
N SER A 14 1.76 -16.08 -0.74
CA SER A 14 1.01 -16.40 0.46
C SER A 14 -0.13 -15.40 0.69
N ARG A 15 0.10 -14.12 0.41
CA ARG A 15 -0.94 -13.06 0.49
C ARG A 15 -2.07 -13.33 -0.52
N LEU A 16 -1.72 -13.70 -1.76
CA LEU A 16 -2.69 -14.06 -2.81
C LEU A 16 -3.50 -15.31 -2.44
N ARG A 17 -2.88 -16.30 -1.78
CA ARG A 17 -3.58 -17.48 -1.28
C ARG A 17 -4.61 -17.14 -0.21
N VAL A 18 -4.28 -16.23 0.71
CA VAL A 18 -5.22 -15.72 1.71
C VAL A 18 -6.37 -14.99 1.04
N LEU A 19 -6.06 -14.08 0.10
CA LEU A 19 -7.06 -13.35 -0.68
C LEU A 19 -8.03 -14.31 -1.38
N ALA A 20 -7.53 -15.33 -2.08
CA ALA A 20 -8.37 -16.32 -2.77
C ALA A 20 -9.29 -17.09 -1.81
N ARG A 21 -8.80 -17.44 -0.60
CA ARG A 21 -9.60 -18.12 0.43
C ARG A 21 -10.72 -17.21 0.97
N LEU A 22 -10.42 -15.94 1.23
CA LEU A 22 -11.41 -14.97 1.69
C LEU A 22 -12.46 -14.70 0.61
N ALA A 23 -12.02 -14.52 -0.64
CA ALA A 23 -12.93 -14.33 -1.77
C ALA A 23 -13.83 -15.56 -2.00
N ALA A 24 -13.30 -16.79 -1.84
CA ALA A 24 -14.12 -18.01 -1.89
C ALA A 24 -15.16 -18.11 -0.77
N ALA A 25 -14.91 -17.47 0.37
CA ALA A 25 -15.87 -17.35 1.47
C ALA A 25 -16.84 -16.15 1.29
N GLY A 26 -16.81 -15.46 0.15
CA GLY A 26 -17.67 -14.31 -0.12
C GLY A 26 -17.21 -12.99 0.52
N VAL A 27 -15.98 -12.92 1.06
CA VAL A 27 -15.43 -11.69 1.62
C VAL A 27 -14.74 -10.88 0.52
N PRO A 28 -15.22 -9.67 0.17
CA PRO A 28 -14.59 -8.84 -0.84
C PRO A 28 -13.18 -8.42 -0.39
N CYS A 29 -12.19 -8.60 -1.28
CA CYS A 29 -10.79 -8.31 -0.97
C CYS A 29 -10.17 -7.46 -2.07
N GLY A 30 -9.45 -6.40 -1.67
CA GLY A 30 -8.66 -5.56 -2.58
C GLY A 30 -7.16 -5.82 -2.45
N VAL A 31 -6.40 -5.31 -3.43
CA VAL A 31 -4.94 -5.23 -3.35
C VAL A 31 -4.45 -3.79 -3.45
N ASN A 32 -3.41 -3.48 -2.69
CA ASN A 32 -2.78 -2.17 -2.66
C ASN A 32 -1.32 -2.27 -3.08
N MET A 33 -0.90 -1.46 -4.05
CA MET A 33 0.51 -1.24 -4.39
C MET A 33 0.92 0.17 -3.96
N ALA A 34 1.30 0.29 -2.69
CA ALA A 34 1.80 1.54 -2.15
C ALA A 34 2.84 1.28 -1.05
N PRO A 35 3.97 2.01 -1.06
CA PRO A 35 4.35 3.01 -2.05
C PRO A 35 4.87 2.37 -3.37
N ILE A 36 4.54 2.98 -4.51
CA ILE A 36 5.29 2.78 -5.76
C ILE A 36 6.56 3.62 -5.71
N LEU A 37 7.71 2.97 -5.76
CA LEU A 37 9.03 3.58 -5.64
C LEU A 37 9.61 3.94 -7.02
N PRO A 38 9.85 5.25 -7.32
CA PRO A 38 10.37 5.68 -8.61
C PRO A 38 11.73 5.05 -8.95
N GLY A 39 11.84 4.39 -10.10
CA GLY A 39 13.04 3.68 -10.54
C GLY A 39 13.26 2.30 -9.90
N LEU A 40 12.37 1.85 -9.00
CA LEU A 40 12.53 0.57 -8.29
C LEU A 40 11.32 -0.37 -8.48
N THR A 41 10.09 0.16 -8.39
CA THR A 41 8.86 -0.62 -8.50
C THR A 41 7.81 0.06 -9.38
N ASP A 42 8.22 1.01 -10.22
CA ASP A 42 7.35 1.84 -11.03
C ASP A 42 7.30 1.43 -12.51
N THR A 43 7.74 0.21 -12.86
CA THR A 43 7.63 -0.35 -14.21
C THR A 43 6.23 -0.91 -14.45
N ASP A 44 5.77 -0.93 -15.71
CA ASP A 44 4.45 -1.48 -16.05
C ASP A 44 4.35 -2.94 -15.64
N ALA A 45 5.40 -3.73 -15.89
CA ALA A 45 5.47 -5.13 -15.49
C ALA A 45 5.29 -5.31 -13.97
N ALA A 46 5.89 -4.44 -13.14
CA ALA A 46 5.74 -4.51 -11.69
C ALA A 46 4.31 -4.19 -11.24
N ILE A 47 3.67 -3.20 -11.84
CA ILE A 47 2.29 -2.79 -11.52
C ILE A 47 1.30 -3.86 -11.98
N VAL A 48 1.47 -4.38 -13.21
CA VAL A 48 0.70 -5.49 -13.78
C VAL A 48 0.79 -6.74 -12.90
N ALA A 49 1.98 -7.08 -12.39
CA ALA A 49 2.16 -8.23 -11.52
C ALA A 49 1.32 -8.16 -10.23
N VAL A 50 1.04 -6.96 -9.71
CA VAL A 50 0.13 -6.78 -8.56
C VAL A 50 -1.33 -6.76 -9.01
N ALA A 51 -1.65 -6.09 -10.12
CA ALA A 51 -3.00 -6.03 -10.67
C ALA A 51 -3.54 -7.42 -11.06
N ALA A 52 -2.66 -8.35 -11.46
CA ALA A 52 -2.99 -9.75 -11.70
C ALA A 52 -3.58 -10.49 -10.49
N ALA A 53 -3.59 -9.89 -9.29
CA ALA A 53 -4.42 -10.36 -8.18
C ALA A 53 -5.92 -10.46 -8.52
N ARG A 54 -6.37 -9.81 -9.60
CA ARG A 54 -7.70 -10.05 -10.19
C ARG A 54 -7.95 -11.53 -10.47
N ASP A 55 -6.95 -12.27 -10.92
CA ASP A 55 -7.03 -13.72 -11.18
C ASP A 55 -7.31 -14.52 -9.90
N HIS A 56 -7.00 -13.94 -8.74
CA HIS A 56 -7.31 -14.47 -7.41
C HIS A 56 -8.61 -13.91 -6.83
N ARG A 57 -9.45 -13.27 -7.65
CA ARG A 57 -10.74 -12.63 -7.30
C ARG A 57 -10.61 -11.36 -6.45
N ALA A 58 -9.50 -10.62 -6.60
CA ALA A 58 -9.46 -9.27 -6.05
C ALA A 58 -10.58 -8.42 -6.66
N THR A 59 -11.31 -7.68 -5.83
CA THR A 59 -12.40 -6.81 -6.24
C THR A 59 -11.90 -5.41 -6.56
N SER A 60 -10.89 -4.92 -5.85
CA SER A 60 -10.32 -3.59 -6.04
C SER A 60 -8.80 -3.62 -6.17
N PHE A 61 -8.27 -2.63 -6.89
CA PHE A 61 -6.84 -2.35 -6.99
C PHE A 61 -6.61 -0.86 -6.77
N TRP A 62 -5.81 -0.53 -5.75
CA TRP A 62 -5.36 0.82 -5.47
C TRP A 62 -3.83 0.90 -5.50
N ALA A 63 -3.31 2.00 -6.02
CA ALA A 63 -1.87 2.20 -6.10
C ALA A 63 -1.54 3.69 -5.98
N ALA A 64 -0.43 3.99 -5.31
CA ALA A 64 0.01 5.36 -5.08
C ALA A 64 1.54 5.47 -5.09
N PRO A 65 2.09 6.58 -5.62
CA PRO A 65 3.51 6.83 -5.55
C PRO A 65 3.98 7.04 -4.12
N LEU A 66 5.27 6.79 -3.88
CA LEU A 66 5.94 7.14 -2.65
C LEU A 66 5.69 8.60 -2.26
N ARG A 67 5.31 8.80 -1.00
CA ARG A 67 5.27 10.09 -0.31
C ARG A 67 6.23 10.03 0.88
N LEU A 68 7.14 11.00 0.96
CA LEU A 68 8.15 11.10 2.01
C LEU A 68 7.77 12.18 3.01
N ALA A 69 7.02 11.78 4.05
CA ALA A 69 6.72 12.68 5.16
C ALA A 69 8.03 13.19 5.81
N PRO A 70 8.08 14.45 6.33
CA PRO A 70 9.32 15.07 6.79
C PRO A 70 10.17 14.18 7.72
N LEU A 71 9.56 13.55 8.72
CA LEU A 71 10.25 12.70 9.70
C LEU A 71 10.83 11.40 9.13
N VAL A 72 10.30 10.91 8.00
CA VAL A 72 10.69 9.62 7.40
C VAL A 72 11.69 9.82 6.26
N LYS A 73 11.74 11.04 5.71
CA LYS A 73 12.48 11.36 4.49
C LYS A 73 13.98 11.14 4.63
N GLU A 74 14.58 11.65 5.71
CA GLU A 74 16.02 11.54 5.95
C GLU A 74 16.43 10.07 6.08
N HIS A 75 15.72 9.31 6.92
CA HIS A 75 15.95 7.89 7.09
C HIS A 75 15.79 7.11 5.77
N TYR A 76 14.78 7.45 4.96
CA TYR A 76 14.61 6.83 3.65
C TYR A 76 15.79 7.13 2.71
N PHE A 77 16.30 8.36 2.69
CA PHE A 77 17.48 8.70 1.88
C PHE A 77 18.73 7.96 2.34
N GLU A 78 18.92 7.70 3.63
CA GLU A 78 20.01 6.84 4.10
C GLU A 78 19.89 5.41 3.55
N ILE A 79 18.67 4.86 3.53
CA ILE A 79 18.43 3.53 2.95
C ILE A 79 18.77 3.54 1.46
N VAL A 80 18.29 4.53 0.71
CA VAL A 80 18.60 4.67 -0.72
C VAL A 80 20.09 4.84 -0.94
N ALA A 81 20.78 5.67 -0.16
CA ALA A 81 22.22 5.86 -0.26
C ALA A 81 23.00 4.55 -0.05
N ARG A 82 22.55 3.71 0.89
CA ARG A 82 23.18 2.42 1.19
C ARG A 82 22.87 1.32 0.18
N GLN A 83 21.63 1.27 -0.34
CA GLN A 83 21.15 0.13 -1.13
C GLN A 83 21.09 0.42 -2.65
N PHE A 84 20.90 1.68 -3.03
CA PHE A 84 20.70 2.16 -4.40
C PHE A 84 21.40 3.51 -4.61
N PRO A 85 22.73 3.59 -4.41
CA PRO A 85 23.46 4.85 -4.42
C PRO A 85 23.28 5.64 -5.72
N GLU A 86 23.09 4.96 -6.86
CA GLU A 86 22.82 5.54 -8.18
C GLU A 86 21.50 6.31 -8.25
N LEU A 87 20.53 5.98 -7.39
CA LEU A 87 19.23 6.65 -7.35
C LEU A 87 19.19 7.82 -6.35
N LEU A 88 20.14 7.93 -5.42
CA LEU A 88 20.10 8.91 -4.33
C LEU A 88 19.91 10.34 -4.84
N ARG A 89 20.71 10.75 -5.83
CA ARG A 89 20.63 12.10 -6.42
C ARG A 89 19.24 12.37 -7.01
N ARG A 90 18.68 11.38 -7.70
CA ARG A 90 17.34 11.48 -8.30
C ARG A 90 16.28 11.65 -7.22
N TYR A 91 16.34 10.87 -6.14
CA TYR A 91 15.40 10.98 -5.03
C TYR A 91 15.50 12.35 -4.33
N GLN A 92 16.69 12.83 -4.03
CA GLN A 92 16.90 14.14 -3.42
C GLN A 92 16.33 15.28 -4.28
N CYS A 93 16.55 15.25 -5.60
CA CYS A 93 15.99 16.25 -6.52
C CYS A 93 14.48 16.12 -6.71
N SER A 94 13.94 14.89 -6.70
CA SER A 94 12.52 14.64 -7.00
C SER A 94 11.60 14.90 -5.80
N TYR A 95 12.16 14.91 -4.59
CA TYR A 95 11.41 15.10 -3.36
C TYR A 95 11.92 16.33 -2.61
N PRO A 96 11.71 17.57 -3.10
CA PRO A 96 11.94 18.77 -2.28
C PRO A 96 10.92 18.85 -1.13
N GLY A 97 9.65 18.48 -1.42
CA GLY A 97 8.59 18.26 -0.44
C GLY A 97 8.33 16.78 -0.17
N ALA A 98 7.10 16.46 0.25
CA ALA A 98 6.71 15.08 0.54
C ALA A 98 6.28 14.30 -0.70
N ASP A 99 5.64 14.97 -1.67
CA ASP A 99 5.07 14.30 -2.83
C ASP A 99 6.07 14.22 -4.00
N ALA A 100 5.93 13.17 -4.81
CA ALA A 100 6.67 13.01 -6.05
C ALA A 100 6.33 14.12 -7.07
N PRO A 101 7.20 14.39 -8.07
CA PRO A 101 6.96 15.43 -9.07
C PRO A 101 5.60 15.28 -9.76
N ALA A 102 4.89 16.39 -10.00
CA ALA A 102 3.53 16.36 -10.55
C ALA A 102 3.44 15.61 -11.88
N ALA A 103 4.38 15.85 -12.80
CA ALA A 103 4.45 15.15 -14.09
C ALA A 103 4.57 13.62 -13.92
N TYR A 104 5.40 13.15 -12.98
CA TYR A 104 5.53 11.73 -12.68
C TYR A 104 4.23 11.15 -12.11
N ARG A 105 3.58 11.86 -11.18
CA ARG A 105 2.30 11.43 -10.61
C ARG A 105 1.21 11.29 -11.67
N GLU A 106 1.17 12.22 -12.63
CA GLU A 106 0.19 12.20 -13.71
C GLU A 106 0.43 11.03 -14.68
N GLN A 107 1.68 10.83 -15.12
CA GLN A 107 2.04 9.68 -15.95
C GLN A 107 1.74 8.35 -15.24
N LEU A 108 2.07 8.25 -13.96
CA LEU A 108 1.79 7.05 -13.18
C LEU A 108 0.29 6.81 -13.02
N ARG A 109 -0.51 7.86 -12.78
CA ARG A 109 -1.97 7.78 -12.71
C ARG A 109 -2.55 7.25 -14.02
N ALA A 110 -2.11 7.77 -15.17
CA ALA A 110 -2.57 7.32 -16.47
C ALA A 110 -2.25 5.83 -16.71
N ARG A 111 -1.03 5.39 -16.37
CA ARG A 111 -0.61 3.99 -16.47
C ARG A 111 -1.43 3.07 -15.57
N ILE A 112 -1.65 3.46 -14.30
CA ILE A 112 -2.50 2.73 -13.36
C ILE A 112 -3.93 2.62 -13.88
N ALA A 113 -4.49 3.71 -14.42
CA ALA A 113 -5.84 3.71 -14.98
C ALA A 113 -5.96 2.73 -16.15
N ALA A 114 -5.01 2.75 -17.10
CA ALA A 114 -4.99 1.81 -18.21
C ALA A 114 -4.91 0.34 -17.74
N ILE A 115 -4.08 0.05 -16.73
CA ILE A 115 -3.98 -1.28 -16.14
C ILE A 115 -5.28 -1.69 -15.43
N LYS A 116 -5.90 -0.77 -14.67
CA LYS A 116 -7.22 -1.03 -14.04
C LYS A 116 -8.27 -1.39 -15.09
N THR A 117 -8.32 -0.67 -16.21
CA THR A 117 -9.22 -0.97 -17.32
C THR A 117 -8.93 -2.35 -17.93
N HIS A 118 -7.65 -2.69 -18.15
CA HIS A 118 -7.27 -3.99 -18.71
C HIS A 118 -7.70 -5.17 -17.83
N TYR A 119 -7.62 -5.04 -16.50
CA TYR A 119 -8.01 -6.07 -15.54
C TYR A 119 -9.47 -5.96 -15.06
N ASP A 120 -10.28 -5.08 -15.66
CA ASP A 120 -11.68 -4.85 -15.28
C ASP A 120 -11.86 -4.53 -13.77
N PHE A 121 -10.94 -3.72 -13.23
CA PHE A 121 -11.13 -3.11 -11.91
C PHE A 121 -12.02 -1.88 -12.06
N GLY A 122 -13.33 -2.06 -11.89
CA GLY A 122 -14.32 -0.97 -11.90
C GLY A 122 -14.05 0.09 -10.82
N ASP A 123 -14.57 1.31 -11.04
CA ASP A 123 -14.48 2.41 -10.05
C ASP A 123 -15.33 2.14 -8.79
N SER A 124 -16.30 1.24 -8.87
CA SER A 124 -17.25 0.90 -7.81
C SER A 124 -16.64 0.06 -6.68
N ALA A 125 -15.59 -0.72 -6.95
CA ALA A 125 -15.08 -1.68 -5.97
C ALA A 125 -14.49 -1.02 -4.71
N SER A 126 -14.15 0.26 -4.76
CA SER A 126 -13.79 1.07 -3.58
C SER A 126 -14.97 1.78 -2.94
N ARG A 127 -16.07 2.03 -3.68
CA ARG A 127 -17.30 2.65 -3.16
C ARG A 127 -18.20 1.64 -2.45
N ASP A 128 -18.28 0.41 -2.95
CA ASP A 128 -19.10 -0.65 -2.34
C ASP A 128 -18.48 -1.23 -1.06
N LEU A 129 -17.18 -0.94 -0.84
CA LEU A 129 -16.45 -1.22 0.40
C LEU A 129 -16.54 -0.07 1.42
N GLU A 130 -17.33 0.97 1.15
CA GLU A 130 -17.78 1.90 2.17
C GLU A 130 -18.71 1.15 3.13
N VAL A 131 -18.11 0.26 3.94
CA VAL A 131 -18.73 -0.28 5.14
C VAL A 131 -19.17 0.95 5.91
N LYS A 132 -20.49 1.13 6.08
CA LYS A 132 -21.03 2.03 7.10
C LYS A 132 -20.46 1.56 8.43
N VAL A 133 -19.32 2.13 8.81
CA VAL A 133 -18.81 2.02 10.16
C VAL A 133 -19.75 2.90 10.97
N GLU A 134 -20.82 2.32 11.50
CA GLU A 134 -21.58 2.98 12.55
C GLU A 134 -20.58 3.35 13.65
N PRO A 135 -20.62 4.60 14.15
CA PRO A 135 -19.76 4.99 15.26
C PRO A 135 -19.98 3.97 16.37
N ARG A 136 -18.91 3.25 16.77
CA ARG A 136 -18.96 2.47 17.99
C ARG A 136 -19.42 3.42 19.08
N GLN A 137 -20.58 3.14 19.66
CA GLN A 137 -21.04 3.85 20.85
C GLN A 137 -19.87 3.86 21.85
N PRO A 138 -19.51 5.03 22.41
CA PRO A 138 -18.43 5.08 23.37
C PRO A 138 -18.71 4.06 24.47
N ALA A 139 -17.70 3.22 24.75
CA ALA A 139 -17.80 2.21 25.78
C ALA A 139 -18.37 2.85 27.05
N ARG A 140 -19.46 2.26 27.55
CA ARG A 140 -20.08 2.61 28.84
C ARG A 140 -18.95 2.73 29.86
N GLN A 141 -18.90 3.87 30.55
CA GLN A 141 -17.83 4.23 31.50
C GLN A 141 -17.48 3.01 32.37
N ARG A 142 -16.21 2.60 32.34
CA ARG A 142 -15.69 1.54 33.20
C ARG A 142 -15.88 1.99 34.66
N PRO A 143 -16.47 1.17 35.54
CA PRO A 143 -16.48 1.48 36.98
C PRO A 143 -15.03 1.52 37.49
N ASP A 144 -14.77 2.43 38.43
CA ASP A 144 -13.48 2.77 39.05
C ASP A 144 -12.39 1.68 39.01
N GLU A 145 -11.25 2.04 38.43
CA GLU A 145 -10.01 1.28 38.47
C GLU A 145 -9.47 1.19 39.91
N ARG A 146 -9.92 0.18 40.67
CA ARG A 146 -9.12 -0.33 41.78
C ARG A 146 -7.96 -1.13 41.20
N GLN A 147 -6.84 -0.46 41.04
CA GLN A 147 -5.56 -1.02 40.64
C GLN A 147 -5.21 -2.21 41.55
N LEU A 148 -5.29 -3.44 41.00
CA LEU A 148 -4.77 -4.63 41.65
C LEU A 148 -3.24 -4.56 41.61
N ALA A 149 -2.62 -4.24 42.75
CA ALA A 149 -1.18 -4.35 42.92
C ALA A 149 -0.75 -5.83 42.80
N LEU A 150 0.15 -6.12 41.86
CA LEU A 150 0.84 -7.40 41.78
C LEU A 150 2.00 -7.38 42.79
N PRO A 151 2.12 -8.38 43.68
CA PRO A 151 3.27 -8.48 44.58
C PRO A 151 4.53 -8.87 43.77
N LEU A 152 5.65 -8.25 44.14
CA LEU A 152 7.01 -8.59 43.68
C LEU A 152 7.44 -9.96 44.21
#